data_AF-A0A6H0SBR0-F1
#
_entry.id   AF-A0A6H0SBR0-F1
#
_cell.length_a   1.000
_cell.length_b   1.000
_cell.length_c   1.000
_cell.angle_alpha   90.00
_cell.angle_beta   90.00
_cell.angle_gamma   90.00
#
_symmetry.space_group_name_H-M   'P 1'
#
loop_
_entity.id
_entity.type
_entity.pdbx_description
1 polymer ?
#
loop_
_entity_poly.entity_id
_entity_poly.type
_entity_poly.pdbx_seq_one_letter_code
_entity_poly.pdbx_strand_id
1 'polypeptide(L)' 'MTFAVDRIDHVVLNCRDTEATIDWYVRVLNMRREEFGAGVQIIEGPVAKTGALGPMTSHYCRDPEGNLVEVATYRVTH' A
#
# COMPACT_ATOMS: atom_id res chain seq x y z
N MET A 1 -23.29 4.52 -31.98
CA MET A 1 -22.45 3.62 -31.16
C MET A 1 -22.93 3.75 -29.73
N THR A 2 -23.23 2.63 -29.08
CA THR A 2 -23.73 2.60 -27.70
C THR A 2 -22.56 2.30 -26.77
N PHE A 3 -22.39 3.11 -25.74
CA PHE A 3 -21.41 2.85 -24.68
C PHE A 3 -21.94 1.76 -23.75
N ALA A 4 -21.13 0.76 -23.42
CA ALA A 4 -21.46 -0.31 -22.50
C ALA A 4 -20.29 -0.56 -21.52
N VAL A 5 -20.61 -0.69 -20.23
CA VAL A 5 -19.64 -1.00 -19.16
C VAL A 5 -19.81 -2.46 -18.78
N ASP A 6 -18.72 -3.23 -18.80
CA ASP A 6 -18.70 -4.66 -18.46
C ASP A 6 -18.64 -4.87 -16.94
N ARG A 7 -17.65 -4.26 -16.27
CA ARG A 7 -17.43 -4.40 -14.82
C ARG A 7 -16.60 -3.26 -14.25
N ILE A 8 -16.56 -3.21 -12.92
CA ILE A 8 -15.67 -2.34 -12.15
C ILE A 8 -14.76 -3.25 -11.33
N ASP A 9 -13.44 -3.14 -11.52
CA ASP A 9 -12.48 -4.05 -10.88
C ASP A 9 -12.23 -3.73 -9.40
N HIS A 10 -12.10 -2.44 -9.03
CA HIS A 10 -11.85 -2.02 -7.65
C HIS A 10 -12.46 -0.66 -7.33
N VAL A 11 -12.87 -0.47 -6.08
CA VAL A 11 -13.40 0.79 -5.56
C VAL A 11 -12.73 1.09 -4.23
N VAL A 12 -12.25 2.33 -4.06
CA VAL A 12 -11.66 2.83 -2.81
C VAL A 12 -12.66 3.74 -2.12
N LEU A 13 -12.93 3.49 -0.84
CA LEU A 13 -13.89 4.23 -0.03
C LEU A 13 -13.20 4.85 1.19
N ASN A 14 -13.51 6.11 1.48
CA ASN A 14 -13.11 6.73 2.75
C ASN A 14 -14.05 6.28 3.86
N CYS A 15 -13.50 5.89 5.01
CA CYS A 15 -14.27 5.55 6.21
C CYS A 15 -13.61 6.14 7.46
N ARG A 16 -14.39 6.28 8.54
CA ARG A 16 -13.89 6.77 9.84
C ARG A 16 -13.11 5.68 10.59
N ASP A 17 -13.55 4.44 10.46
CA ASP A 17 -12.98 3.27 11.14
C ASP A 17 -13.03 2.08 10.17
N THR A 18 -11.84 1.60 9.78
CA THR A 18 -11.68 0.54 8.79
C THR A 18 -12.21 -0.79 9.28
N GLU A 19 -11.91 -1.18 10.52
CA GLU A 19 -12.27 -2.50 11.05
C GLU A 19 -13.78 -2.60 11.26
N ALA A 20 -14.39 -1.57 11.86
CA ALA A 20 -15.84 -1.52 12.01
C ALA A 20 -16.58 -1.52 10.65
N THR A 21 -16.00 -0.88 9.64
CA THR A 21 -16.55 -0.86 8.28
C THR A 21 -16.44 -2.25 7.64
N ILE A 22 -15.28 -2.90 7.71
CA ILE A 22 -15.07 -4.26 7.20
C ILE A 22 -16.07 -5.23 7.83
N ASP A 23 -16.21 -5.20 9.16
CA ASP A 23 -17.15 -6.07 9.90
C ASP A 23 -18.60 -5.88 9.44
N TRP A 24 -19.00 -4.64 9.16
CA TRP A 24 -20.32 -4.35 8.61
C TRP A 24 -20.50 -4.97 7.22
N TYR A 25 -19.52 -4.82 6.32
CA TYR A 25 -19.57 -5.38 4.96
C TYR A 25 -19.61 -6.92 4.97
N VAL A 26 -18.80 -7.54 5.82
CA VAL A 26 -18.80 -9.00 6.01
C VAL A 26 -20.17 -9.47 6.51
N ARG A 27 -20.71 -8.84 7.55
CA ARG A 27 -21.96 -9.28 8.20
C ARG A 27 -23.21 -9.00 7.37
N VAL A 28 -23.29 -7.85 6.72
CA VAL A 28 -24.51 -7.38 6.07
C VAL A 28 -24.57 -7.77 4.60
N LEU A 29 -23.44 -7.69 3.90
CA LEU A 29 -23.36 -8.03 2.47
C LEU A 29 -22.79 -9.42 2.21
N ASN A 30 -22.43 -10.16 3.27
CA ASN A 30 -21.81 -11.49 3.17
C ASN A 30 -20.54 -11.47 2.29
N MET A 31 -19.80 -10.35 2.34
CA MET A 31 -18.53 -10.20 1.64
C MET A 31 -17.42 -10.95 2.39
N ARG A 32 -16.38 -11.37 1.65
CA ARG A 32 -15.18 -11.94 2.24
C ARG A 32 -14.14 -10.84 2.45
N ARG A 33 -13.66 -10.70 3.67
CA ARG A 33 -12.47 -9.90 3.99
C ARG A 33 -11.27 -10.54 3.30
N GLU A 34 -10.57 -9.75 2.49
CA GLU A 34 -9.25 -10.07 1.99
C GLU A 34 -8.26 -9.07 2.55
N GLU A 35 -7.19 -9.58 3.16
CA GLU A 35 -6.07 -8.76 3.60
C GLU A 35 -4.94 -8.94 2.59
N PHE A 36 -4.51 -7.84 1.98
CA PHE A 36 -3.33 -7.81 1.14
C PHE A 36 -2.17 -7.27 1.98
N GLY A 37 -1.17 -8.11 2.25
CA GLY A 37 0.06 -7.71 2.92
C GLY A 37 0.24 -8.29 4.32
N ALA A 38 0.73 -9.53 4.39
CA ALA A 38 1.43 -10.00 5.58
C ALA A 38 2.91 -9.63 5.43
N GLY A 39 3.35 -8.60 6.16
CA GLY A 39 4.77 -8.30 6.44
C GLY A 39 5.68 -8.14 5.21
N VAL A 40 5.74 -6.95 4.64
CA VAL A 40 6.84 -6.59 3.72
C VAL A 40 8.15 -6.65 4.50
N GLN A 41 8.93 -7.69 4.28
CA GLN A 41 10.22 -7.84 4.94
C GLN A 41 11.18 -6.75 4.45
N ILE A 42 11.69 -5.95 5.37
CA ILE A 42 12.79 -5.04 5.10
C ILE A 42 14.05 -5.90 4.96
N ILE A 43 14.67 -5.85 3.78
CA ILE A 43 15.91 -6.56 3.44
C ILE A 43 17.10 -5.77 3.96
N GLU A 44 17.05 -4.44 3.85
CA GLU A 44 18.08 -3.52 4.32
C GLU A 44 17.40 -2.20 4.68
N GLY A 45 17.73 -1.63 5.84
CA GLY A 45 17.14 -0.36 6.28
C GLY A 45 16.80 -0.36 7.78
N PRO A 46 16.74 0.82 8.42
CA PRO A 46 17.03 2.15 7.86
C PRO A 46 18.54 2.33 7.58
N VAL A 47 18.89 2.73 6.36
CA VAL A 47 20.28 3.01 5.97
C VAL A 47 20.40 4.42 5.39
N ALA A 48 21.49 5.10 5.74
CA ALA A 48 21.80 6.40 5.16
C ALA A 48 22.30 6.22 3.72
N LYS A 49 21.70 6.94 2.78
CA LYS A 49 22.09 6.99 1.36
C LYS A 49 22.18 8.44 0.91
N THR A 50 22.80 8.66 -0.24
CA THR A 50 22.81 9.96 -0.93
C THR A 50 21.87 9.87 -2.12
N GLY A 51 20.74 10.58 -2.04
CA GLY A 51 19.82 10.74 -3.15
C GLY A 51 20.13 11.98 -3.98
N ALA A 52 19.33 12.23 -5.02
CA ALA A 52 19.50 13.38 -5.91
C ALA A 52 19.42 14.74 -5.20
N LEU A 53 18.73 14.80 -4.06
CA LEU A 53 18.58 16.01 -3.24
C LEU A 53 19.51 16.03 -2.01
N GLY A 54 20.47 15.11 -1.93
CA GLY A 54 21.39 14.99 -0.79
C GLY A 54 21.06 13.81 0.13
N PRO A 55 21.43 13.87 1.43
CA PRO A 55 21.28 12.75 2.35
C PRO A 55 19.82 12.31 2.55
N MET A 56 19.57 11.01 2.49
CA MET A 56 18.27 10.39 2.70
C MET A 56 18.37 9.11 3.54
N THR A 57 17.24 8.66 4.09
CA THR A 57 17.12 7.37 4.76
C THR A 57 16.32 6.42 3.87
N SER A 58 16.92 5.29 3.51
CA SER A 58 16.34 4.29 2.62
C SER A 58 16.00 3.00 3.35
N HIS A 59 14.93 2.34 2.89
CA HIS A 59 14.54 0.98 3.25
C HIS A 59 14.34 0.20 1.95
N TYR A 60 14.78 -1.04 1.94
CA TYR A 60 14.68 -1.93 0.79
C TYR A 60 13.80 -3.12 1.14
N CYS A 61 12.92 -3.50 0.22
CA CYS A 61 12.09 -4.69 0.34
C CYS A 61 11.89 -5.36 -1.02
N ARG A 62 11.19 -6.51 -1.03
CA ARG A 62 10.74 -7.16 -2.26
C ARG A 62 9.24 -7.05 -2.37
N ASP A 63 8.75 -6.72 -3.55
CA ASP A 63 7.34 -6.85 -3.87
C ASP A 63 6.95 -8.34 -4.04
N PRO A 64 5.66 -8.69 -4.23
CA PRO A 64 5.22 -10.07 -4.42
C PRO A 64 5.83 -10.78 -5.65
N GLU A 65 6.29 -10.04 -6.64
CA GLU A 65 6.94 -10.56 -7.86
C GLU A 65 8.45 -10.75 -7.66
N GLY A 66 9.00 -10.33 -6.52
CA GLY A 66 10.42 -10.43 -6.21
C GLY A 66 11.26 -9.26 -6.74
N ASN A 67 10.66 -8.17 -7.18
CA ASN A 67 11.40 -6.97 -7.59
C ASN A 67 11.93 -6.24 -6.36
N LEU A 68 13.16 -5.71 -6.45
CA LEU A 68 13.75 -4.91 -5.37
C LEU A 68 13.12 -3.51 -5.40
N VAL A 69 12.47 -3.12 -4.30
CA VAL A 69 11.87 -1.80 -4.12
C VAL A 69 12.65 -1.02 -3.08
N GLU A 70 12.98 0.23 -3.39
CA GLU A 70 13.56 1.20 -2.44
C GLU A 70 12.49 2.22 -2.02
N VAL A 71 12.29 2.36 -0.72
CA VAL A 71 11.47 3.40 -0.11
C VAL A 71 12.39 4.34 0.67
N ALA A 72 12.61 5.55 0.14
CA ALA A 72 13.50 6.53 0.73
C ALA A 72 12.75 7.80 1.17
N THR A 73 13.21 8.39 2.27
CA THR A 73 12.73 9.69 2.75
C THR A 73 13.88 10.67 2.91
N TYR A 74 13.70 11.88 2.38
CA TYR A 74 14.58 13.02 2.65
C TYR A 74 14.09 13.67 3.94
N ARG A 75 14.99 13.95 4.89
CA ARG A 75 14.61 14.75 6.05
C ARG A 75 14.31 16.17 5.57
N VAL A 76 13.04 16.58 5.68
CA VAL A 76 12.68 17.99 5.54
C VAL A 76 13.15 18.69 6.82
N THR A 77 14.17 19.53 6.72
CA THR A 77 14.47 20.51 7.76
C THR A 77 13.33 21.52 7.78
N HIS A 78 12.58 21.55 8.89
CA HIS A 78 11.64 22.62 9.21
C HIS A 78 12.37 23.91 9.56
#